data_AF-A0A564T0V4-F1
#
_entry.id   AF-A0A564T0V4-F1
#
_cell.length_a   1.000
_cell.length_b   1.000
_cell.length_c   1.000
_cell.angle_alpha   90.00
_cell.angle_beta   90.00
_cell.angle_gamma   90.00
#
_symmetry.space_group_name_H-M   'P 1'
#
loop_
_entity.id
_entity.type
_entity.pdbx_description
1 polymer ?
#
loop_
_entity_poly.entity_id
_entity_poly.type
_entity_poly.pdbx_seq_one_letter_code
_entity_poly.pdbx_strand_id
1 'polypeptide(L)'
;MIYNNEKFCKEYFDLCLKSKYAKDKEILIIPPVAIDESSYLDSDLVIFETKEVLNELFSEVQMSIREMMKHKSGAVIFLLKPLYSKSGIDYSPIYNFSVESFMKSLAKELFPFNIQTMCIVLPFSSENKVQKKLNLLALKYRGITKEKQIEFLDSLISNVEILNGQSITMGCGYNLIK
;
A
#
# COMPACT_ATOMS: atom_id res chain seq x y z
N MET A 1 -4.49 -12.74 14.74
CA MET A 1 -3.51 -11.92 15.51
C MET A 1 -2.32 -11.64 14.61
N ILE A 2 -2.37 -10.55 13.83
CA ILE A 2 -1.21 -10.07 13.05
C ILE A 2 -0.51 -9.00 13.90
N TYR A 3 0.31 -9.45 14.85
CA TYR A 3 1.13 -8.59 15.69
C TYR A 3 2.44 -8.23 14.96
N ASN A 4 2.55 -6.98 14.48
CA ASN A 4 3.79 -6.16 14.43
C ASN A 4 3.70 -4.94 13.51
N ASN A 5 2.62 -4.79 12.73
CA ASN A 5 2.44 -3.64 11.84
C ASN A 5 1.71 -2.45 12.50
N GLU A 6 1.11 -2.62 13.68
CA GLU A 6 0.31 -1.58 14.31
C GLU A 6 1.09 -0.29 14.54
N LYS A 7 2.36 -0.30 14.97
CA LYS A 7 3.08 0.95 15.27
C LYS A 7 3.42 1.76 14.01
N PHE A 8 3.90 1.10 12.97
CA PHE A 8 4.29 1.75 11.70
C PHE A 8 3.06 2.27 10.94
N CYS A 9 1.99 1.49 10.94
CA CYS A 9 0.75 1.87 10.28
C CYS A 9 0.02 2.95 11.06
N LYS A 10 0.00 2.87 12.40
CA LYS A 10 -0.61 3.89 13.27
C LYS A 10 0.12 5.22 13.21
N GLU A 11 1.45 5.25 13.08
CA GLU A 11 2.18 6.52 12.86
C GLU A 11 1.82 7.18 11.53
N TYR A 12 1.79 6.43 10.41
CA TYR A 12 1.38 6.98 9.11
C TYR A 12 -0.11 7.36 9.08
N PHE A 13 -0.97 6.55 9.72
CA PHE A 13 -2.41 6.78 9.84
C PHE A 13 -2.70 8.03 10.68
N ASP A 14 -2.08 8.15 11.86
CA ASP A 14 -2.23 9.32 12.76
C ASP A 14 -1.69 10.62 12.14
N LEU A 15 -0.71 10.52 11.22
CA LEU A 15 -0.19 11.67 10.48
C LEU A 15 -1.05 12.03 9.26
N CYS A 16 -1.59 11.05 8.53
CA CYS A 16 -2.53 11.28 7.42
C CYS A 16 -3.90 11.78 7.90
N LEU A 17 -4.36 11.38 9.08
CA LEU A 17 -5.60 11.88 9.71
C LEU A 17 -5.52 13.36 10.12
N LYS A 18 -4.32 13.92 10.27
CA LYS A 18 -4.12 15.37 10.48
C LYS A 18 -4.20 16.17 9.18
N SER A 19 -4.26 15.51 8.03
CA SER A 19 -4.48 16.18 6.75
C SER A 19 -5.83 16.88 6.74
N LYS A 20 -5.90 18.00 6.02
CA LYS A 20 -7.13 18.78 5.84
C LYS A 20 -8.23 17.97 5.13
N TYR A 21 -7.85 16.92 4.40
CA TYR A 21 -8.73 16.08 3.56
C TYR A 21 -9.54 15.04 4.36
N ALA A 22 -9.00 14.52 5.46
CA ALA A 22 -9.69 13.58 6.35
C ALA A 22 -10.90 14.19 7.09
N LYS A 23 -11.08 15.52 7.04
CA LYS A 23 -12.22 16.20 7.67
C LYS A 23 -13.51 16.12 6.88
N ASP A 24 -13.42 16.03 5.55
CA ASP A 24 -14.59 16.13 4.65
C ASP A 24 -14.98 14.78 4.02
N LYS A 25 -14.11 13.76 4.11
CA LYS A 25 -14.35 12.41 3.60
C LYS A 25 -13.88 11.35 4.58
N GLU A 26 -14.61 10.25 4.64
CA GLU A 26 -14.16 9.04 5.33
C GLU A 26 -13.02 8.41 4.51
N ILE A 27 -11.85 8.22 5.12
CA ILE A 27 -10.68 7.65 4.46
C ILE A 27 -10.31 6.34 5.14
N LEU A 28 -10.26 5.26 4.37
CA LEU A 28 -9.69 3.98 4.77
C LEU A 28 -8.30 3.86 4.17
N ILE A 29 -7.28 3.71 5.01
CA ILE A 29 -5.91 3.41 4.57
C ILE A 29 -5.61 1.97 4.95
N ILE A 30 -5.41 1.13 3.93
CA ILE A 30 -4.96 -0.24 4.09
C ILE A 30 -3.43 -0.26 4.16
N PRO A 31 -2.83 -0.76 5.24
CA PRO A 31 -1.39 -0.77 5.41
C PRO A 31 -0.68 -1.83 4.56
N PRO A 32 0.64 -1.67 4.33
CA PRO A 32 1.43 -2.70 3.68
C PRO A 32 1.57 -3.94 4.57
N VAL A 33 1.32 -5.13 4.02
CA VAL A 33 1.48 -6.39 4.74
C VAL A 33 2.91 -6.92 4.60
N ALA A 34 3.40 -7.59 5.64
CA ALA A 34 4.67 -8.31 5.66
C ALA A 34 4.44 -9.78 5.29
N ILE A 35 4.43 -10.09 3.99
CA ILE A 35 4.45 -11.48 3.47
C ILE A 35 5.75 -11.65 2.70
N ASP A 36 6.55 -12.67 3.02
CA ASP A 36 7.72 -13.01 2.20
C ASP A 36 7.41 -14.24 1.34
N GLU A 37 7.04 -14.02 0.08
CA GLU A 37 6.75 -15.09 -0.87
C GLU A 37 8.03 -15.73 -1.41
N SER A 38 9.21 -15.12 -1.20
CA SER A 38 10.49 -15.66 -1.69
C SER A 38 10.93 -16.92 -0.95
N SER A 39 10.55 -17.09 0.32
CA SER A 39 10.89 -18.26 1.12
C SER A 39 10.10 -19.52 0.78
N TYR A 40 9.10 -19.43 -0.11
CA TYR A 40 8.15 -20.50 -0.37
C TYR A 40 7.83 -20.71 -1.85
N LEU A 41 8.74 -20.33 -2.75
CA LEU A 41 8.56 -20.47 -4.20
C LEU A 41 8.21 -21.92 -4.65
N ASP A 42 8.52 -22.92 -3.82
CA ASP A 42 8.24 -24.34 -4.07
C ASP A 42 7.12 -24.93 -3.18
N SER A 43 6.36 -24.12 -2.43
CA SER A 43 5.38 -24.60 -1.45
C SER A 43 3.98 -24.00 -1.62
N ASP A 44 2.96 -24.87 -1.65
CA ASP A 44 1.54 -24.48 -1.63
C ASP A 44 1.16 -23.65 -0.38
N LEU A 45 2.00 -23.66 0.66
CA LEU A 45 1.78 -22.89 1.90
C LEU A 45 1.68 -21.38 1.63
N VAL A 46 2.47 -20.82 0.71
CA VAL A 46 2.39 -19.37 0.44
C VAL A 46 1.09 -18.98 -0.26
N ILE A 47 0.54 -19.87 -1.08
CA ILE A 47 -0.77 -19.63 -1.69
C ILE A 47 -1.84 -19.58 -0.60
N PHE A 48 -1.78 -20.49 0.38
CA PHE A 48 -2.71 -20.51 1.50
C PHE A 48 -2.59 -19.27 2.40
N GLU A 49 -1.37 -18.92 2.82
CA GLU A 49 -1.14 -17.72 3.65
C GLU A 49 -1.56 -16.44 2.94
N THR A 50 -1.18 -16.28 1.67
CA THR A 50 -1.56 -15.11 0.87
C THR A 50 -3.08 -15.03 0.72
N LYS A 51 -3.75 -16.17 0.50
CA LYS A 51 -5.20 -16.24 0.41
C LYS A 51 -5.89 -15.82 1.70
N GLU A 52 -5.43 -16.32 2.85
CA GLU A 52 -6.00 -15.94 4.15
C GLU A 52 -5.87 -14.42 4.38
N VAL A 53 -4.70 -13.83 4.10
CA VAL A 53 -4.50 -12.39 4.20
C VAL A 53 -5.41 -11.60 3.25
N LEU A 54 -5.58 -12.06 2.00
CA LEU A 54 -6.46 -11.42 1.04
C LEU A 54 -7.94 -11.51 1.46
N ASN A 55 -8.36 -12.61 2.09
CA ASN A 55 -9.72 -12.77 2.63
C ASN A 55 -9.99 -11.82 3.80
N GLU A 56 -9.02 -11.69 4.72
CA GLU A 56 -9.09 -10.72 5.82
C GLU A 56 -9.19 -9.29 5.27
N LEU A 57 -8.31 -8.94 4.32
CA LEU A 57 -8.32 -7.65 3.66
C LEU A 57 -9.67 -7.34 2.99
N PHE A 58 -10.20 -8.31 2.24
CA PHE A 58 -11.50 -8.16 1.58
C PHE A 58 -12.61 -7.89 2.59
N SER A 59 -12.61 -8.63 3.70
CA SER A 59 -13.62 -8.49 4.75
C SER A 59 -13.56 -7.12 5.42
N GLU A 60 -12.36 -6.62 5.74
CA GLU A 60 -12.15 -5.30 6.31
C GLU A 60 -12.63 -4.19 5.37
N VAL A 61 -12.18 -4.24 4.11
CA VAL A 61 -12.55 -3.27 3.07
C VAL A 61 -14.07 -3.27 2.83
N GLN A 62 -14.69 -4.45 2.80
CA GLN A 62 -16.14 -4.56 2.62
C GLN A 62 -16.91 -3.89 3.76
N MET A 63 -16.48 -4.03 5.01
CA MET A 63 -17.16 -3.40 6.15
C MET A 63 -17.10 -1.88 6.05
N SER A 64 -15.92 -1.31 5.79
CA SER A 64 -15.76 0.15 5.68
C SER A 64 -16.48 0.74 4.47
N ILE A 65 -16.44 0.08 3.32
CA ILE A 65 -17.15 0.53 2.11
C ILE A 65 -18.65 0.62 2.36
N ARG A 66 -19.25 -0.33 3.11
CA ARG A 66 -20.70 -0.29 3.40
C ARG A 66 -21.11 0.98 4.13
N GLU A 67 -20.26 1.50 5.02
CA GLU A 67 -20.52 2.78 5.70
C GLU A 67 -20.31 3.96 4.73
N MET A 68 -19.21 3.99 3.99
CA MET A 68 -18.94 5.03 2.97
C MET A 68 -20.06 5.14 1.92
N MET A 69 -20.64 4.00 1.52
CA MET A 69 -21.74 3.95 0.55
C MET A 69 -23.02 4.62 1.05
N LYS A 70 -23.29 4.59 2.37
CA LYS A 70 -24.44 5.30 2.97
C LYS A 70 -24.27 6.81 2.82
N HIS A 71 -23.04 7.29 2.94
CA HIS A 71 -22.69 8.70 2.84
C HIS A 71 -22.34 9.16 1.42
N LYS A 72 -22.19 8.22 0.47
CA LYS A 72 -21.77 8.46 -0.92
C LYS A 72 -20.51 9.33 -1.00
N SER A 73 -19.57 9.06 -0.11
CA SER A 73 -18.32 9.81 -0.02
C SER A 73 -17.30 8.98 0.73
N GLY A 74 -16.10 8.89 0.18
CA GLY A 74 -14.98 8.28 0.88
C GLY A 74 -13.81 8.00 -0.03
N ALA A 75 -12.73 7.48 0.55
CA ALA A 75 -11.58 7.00 -0.21
C ALA A 75 -10.98 5.74 0.43
N VAL A 76 -10.57 4.78 -0.40
CA VAL A 76 -9.82 3.59 0.02
C VAL A 76 -8.42 3.63 -0.59
N ILE A 77 -7.40 3.61 0.24
CA ILE A 77 -6.01 3.82 -0.16
C ILE A 77 -5.20 2.61 0.26
N PHE A 78 -4.68 1.88 -0.72
CA PHE A 78 -3.85 0.70 -0.48
C PHE A 78 -2.38 1.08 -0.50
N LEU A 79 -1.68 0.88 0.62
CA LEU A 79 -0.23 1.05 0.68
C LEU A 79 0.46 -0.29 0.43
N LEU A 80 1.39 -0.33 -0.53
CA LEU A 80 2.14 -1.53 -0.87
C LEU A 80 3.64 -1.36 -0.60
N LYS A 81 4.31 -2.47 -0.28
CA LYS A 81 5.77 -2.50 -0.20
C LYS A 81 6.38 -2.50 -1.60
N PRO A 82 7.56 -1.90 -1.80
CA PRO A 82 8.28 -2.02 -3.05
C PRO A 82 8.77 -3.46 -3.26
N LEU A 83 8.72 -3.94 -4.50
CA LEU A 83 9.14 -5.30 -4.85
C LEU A 83 10.66 -5.38 -5.00
N TYR A 84 11.34 -6.10 -4.11
CA TYR A 84 12.77 -6.38 -4.26
C TYR A 84 13.14 -7.75 -3.70
N SER A 85 13.46 -8.67 -4.61
CA SER A 85 13.72 -10.09 -4.30
C SER A 85 15.05 -10.36 -3.59
N LYS A 86 15.87 -9.33 -3.34
CA LYS A 86 17.19 -9.48 -2.72
C LYS A 86 17.19 -8.81 -1.35
N SER A 87 17.86 -9.42 -0.37
CA SER A 87 18.33 -8.75 0.87
C SER A 87 17.34 -8.63 2.04
N GLY A 88 16.68 -9.72 2.47
CA GLY A 88 15.98 -9.75 3.76
C GLY A 88 14.86 -8.71 3.90
N ILE A 89 14.26 -8.33 2.77
CA ILE A 89 13.01 -7.60 2.68
C ILE A 89 11.99 -8.57 2.15
N ASP A 90 10.81 -8.57 2.76
CA ASP A 90 9.63 -9.29 2.31
C ASP A 90 9.39 -9.04 0.82
N TYR A 91 9.46 -10.10 0.01
CA TYR A 91 9.17 -10.03 -1.41
C TYR A 91 7.78 -10.62 -1.66
N SER A 92 6.80 -9.76 -1.99
CA SER A 92 5.38 -10.15 -2.09
C SER A 92 4.72 -9.79 -3.43
N PRO A 93 5.22 -10.28 -4.58
CA PRO A 93 4.63 -9.96 -5.88
C PRO A 93 3.17 -10.43 -6.02
N ILE A 94 2.81 -11.63 -5.58
CA ILE A 94 1.46 -12.18 -5.71
C ILE A 94 0.48 -11.33 -4.92
N TYR A 95 0.79 -11.01 -3.67
CA TYR A 95 -0.03 -10.11 -2.84
C TYR A 95 -0.17 -8.73 -3.50
N ASN A 96 0.94 -8.08 -3.87
CA ASN A 96 0.91 -6.74 -4.45
C ASN A 96 0.05 -6.68 -5.71
N PHE A 97 0.26 -7.60 -6.66
CA PHE A 97 -0.53 -7.63 -7.91
C PHE A 97 -1.99 -7.99 -7.67
N SER A 98 -2.29 -8.82 -6.68
CA SER A 98 -3.66 -9.14 -6.28
C SER A 98 -4.38 -7.92 -5.71
N VAL A 99 -3.72 -7.16 -4.83
CA VAL A 99 -4.26 -5.92 -4.27
C VAL A 99 -4.42 -4.83 -5.32
N GLU A 100 -3.46 -4.66 -6.23
CA GLU A 100 -3.60 -3.71 -7.33
C GLU A 100 -4.78 -4.05 -8.25
N SER A 101 -4.96 -5.35 -8.55
CA SER A 101 -6.08 -5.81 -9.38
C SER A 101 -7.41 -5.62 -8.66
N PHE A 102 -7.47 -5.94 -7.36
CA PHE A 102 -8.63 -5.70 -6.52
C PHE A 102 -9.00 -4.22 -6.46
N MET A 103 -8.01 -3.34 -6.24
CA MET A 103 -8.18 -1.88 -6.22
C MET A 103 -8.77 -1.39 -7.55
N LYS A 104 -8.26 -1.85 -8.70
CA LYS A 104 -8.79 -1.44 -10.02
C LYS A 104 -10.24 -1.88 -10.24
N SER A 105 -10.63 -3.04 -9.72
CA SER A 105 -12.02 -3.50 -9.76
C SER A 105 -12.90 -2.65 -8.85
N LEU A 106 -12.46 -2.41 -7.60
CA LEU A 106 -13.16 -1.53 -6.66
C LEU A 106 -13.34 -0.12 -7.22
N ALA A 107 -12.31 0.45 -7.87
CA ALA A 107 -12.38 1.78 -8.45
C ALA A 107 -13.55 1.96 -9.41
N LYS A 108 -13.91 0.90 -10.15
CA LYS A 108 -15.04 0.90 -11.09
C LYS A 108 -16.38 0.75 -10.36
N GLU A 109 -16.44 -0.15 -9.39
CA GLU A 109 -17.66 -0.45 -8.64
C GLU A 109 -18.08 0.68 -7.69
N LEU A 110 -17.09 1.39 -7.14
CA LEU A 110 -17.29 2.42 -6.13
C LEU A 110 -17.44 3.84 -6.70
N PHE A 111 -17.05 4.04 -7.96
CA PHE A 111 -17.16 5.34 -8.63
C PHE A 111 -18.59 5.92 -8.62
N PRO A 112 -19.67 5.14 -8.88
CA PRO A 112 -21.05 5.65 -8.79
C PRO A 112 -21.45 6.14 -7.40
N PHE A 113 -20.76 5.68 -6.35
CA PHE A 113 -20.97 6.09 -4.96
C PHE A 113 -20.06 7.25 -4.55
N ASN A 114 -19.31 7.85 -5.49
CA ASN A 114 -18.32 8.89 -5.22
C ASN A 114 -17.29 8.48 -4.15
N ILE A 115 -16.93 7.19 -4.16
CA ILE A 115 -15.87 6.64 -3.32
C ILE A 115 -14.68 6.37 -4.23
N GLN A 116 -13.55 7.00 -3.90
CA GLN A 116 -12.34 6.87 -4.68
C GLN A 116 -11.49 5.71 -4.16
N THR A 117 -10.69 5.11 -5.03
CA THR A 117 -9.69 4.13 -4.63
C THR A 117 -8.37 4.41 -5.31
N MET A 118 -7.26 4.18 -4.62
CA MET A 118 -5.94 4.23 -5.24
C MET A 118 -4.98 3.31 -4.52
N CYS A 119 -3.87 3.01 -5.19
CA CYS A 119 -2.77 2.28 -4.61
C CYS A 119 -1.50 3.13 -4.63
N ILE A 120 -0.71 3.05 -3.56
CA ILE A 120 0.56 3.74 -3.42
C ILE A 120 1.63 2.73 -3.04
N VAL A 121 2.62 2.54 -3.92
CA VAL A 121 3.81 1.73 -3.63
C VAL A 121 4.83 2.61 -2.93
N LEU A 122 5.16 2.26 -1.69
CA LEU A 122 6.08 3.02 -0.86
C LEU A 122 7.53 2.88 -1.35
N PRO A 123 8.38 3.90 -1.13
CA PRO A 123 9.80 3.81 -1.46
C PRO A 123 10.56 2.98 -0.43
N PHE A 124 11.79 2.57 -0.77
CA PHE A 124 12.73 2.14 0.28
C PHE A 124 13.10 3.33 1.17
N SER A 125 12.95 3.16 2.48
CA SER A 125 13.41 4.16 3.45
C SER A 125 14.93 4.30 3.40
N SER A 126 15.40 5.55 3.46
CA SER A 126 16.82 5.90 3.62
C SER A 126 17.47 5.27 4.86
N GLU A 127 16.67 4.93 5.87
CA GLU A 127 17.11 4.31 7.13
C GLU A 127 17.28 2.79 7.01
N ASN A 128 16.80 2.19 5.92
CA ASN A 128 16.80 0.75 5.76
C ASN A 128 18.20 0.25 5.34
N LYS A 129 18.69 -0.83 5.97
CA LYS A 129 20.05 -1.38 5.71
C LYS A 129 20.26 -1.78 4.24
N VAL A 130 19.16 -2.00 3.50
CA VAL A 130 19.15 -2.36 2.08
C VAL A 130 19.59 -1.23 1.17
N GLN A 131 19.53 0.02 1.63
CA GLN A 131 20.04 1.20 0.92
C GLN A 131 21.48 1.02 0.42
N LYS A 132 22.37 0.43 1.23
CA LYS A 132 23.78 0.22 0.87
C LYS A 132 23.95 -0.74 -0.32
N LYS A 133 23.08 -1.75 -0.43
CA LYS A 133 23.09 -2.71 -1.55
C LYS A 133 22.38 -2.17 -2.78
N LEU A 134 21.27 -1.45 -2.59
CA LEU A 134 20.58 -0.78 -3.69
C LEU A 134 21.46 0.30 -4.34
N ASN A 135 22.21 1.07 -3.56
CA ASN A 135 23.18 2.06 -4.07
C ASN A 135 24.26 1.48 -4.98
N LEU A 136 24.57 0.17 -4.86
CA LEU A 136 25.55 -0.52 -5.70
C LEU A 136 24.94 -1.01 -7.03
N LEU A 137 23.63 -1.25 -7.08
CA LEU A 137 22.93 -1.82 -8.24
C LEU A 137 22.12 -0.78 -9.03
N ALA A 138 21.66 0.27 -8.35
CA ALA A 138 20.94 1.39 -8.91
C ALA A 138 21.88 2.60 -9.04
N LEU A 139 21.75 3.38 -10.13
CA LEU A 139 22.36 4.69 -10.28
C LEU A 139 21.97 5.62 -9.10
N LYS A 140 22.70 5.52 -7.98
CA LYS A 140 22.59 6.38 -6.78
C LYS A 140 21.15 6.57 -6.28
N TYR A 141 20.36 5.50 -6.08
CA TYR A 141 19.05 5.65 -5.44
C TYR A 141 19.21 6.12 -3.99
N ARG A 142 18.94 7.41 -3.76
CA ARG A 142 18.79 7.97 -2.42
C ARG A 142 17.33 7.74 -2.01
N GLY A 143 17.08 6.62 -1.32
CA GLY A 143 15.89 6.38 -0.51
C GLY A 143 15.39 7.62 0.21
N ILE A 144 14.08 7.64 0.44
CA ILE A 144 13.35 8.83 0.87
C ILE A 144 13.23 8.79 2.40
N THR A 145 13.44 9.93 3.06
CA THR A 145 13.23 10.03 4.52
C THR A 145 11.74 9.91 4.84
N LYS A 146 11.41 9.49 6.06
CA LYS A 146 10.01 9.28 6.46
C LYS A 146 9.18 10.57 6.36
N GLU A 147 9.76 11.71 6.75
CA GLU A 147 9.10 13.01 6.71
C GLU A 147 8.66 13.36 5.29
N LYS A 148 9.55 13.17 4.31
CA LYS A 148 9.24 13.38 2.90
C LYS A 148 8.22 12.38 2.36
N GLN A 149 8.25 11.13 2.82
CA GLN A 149 7.22 10.16 2.44
C GLN A 149 5.84 10.61 2.91
N ILE A 150 5.74 11.15 4.13
CA ILE A 150 4.49 11.68 4.68
C ILE A 150 4.01 12.88 3.87
N GLU A 151 4.88 13.83 3.54
CA GLU A 151 4.53 14.99 2.68
C GLU A 151 3.99 14.55 1.32
N PHE A 152 4.63 13.57 0.68
CA PHE A 152 4.15 13.02 -0.59
C PHE A 152 2.82 12.28 -0.44
N LEU A 153 2.64 11.48 0.62
CA LEU A 153 1.37 10.78 0.87
C LEU A 153 0.24 11.79 1.08
N ASP A 154 0.45 12.84 1.87
CA ASP A 154 -0.54 13.89 2.11
C ASP A 154 -0.95 14.58 0.80
N SER A 155 0.03 14.87 -0.07
CA SER A 155 -0.22 15.42 -1.41
C SER A 155 -1.03 14.47 -2.29
N LEU A 156 -0.72 13.17 -2.29
CA LEU A 156 -1.46 12.17 -3.07
C LEU A 156 -2.88 11.97 -2.55
N ILE A 157 -3.05 11.87 -1.24
CA ILE A 157 -4.36 11.74 -0.58
C ILE A 157 -5.24 12.94 -0.91
N SER A 158 -4.68 14.14 -0.87
CA SER A 158 -5.38 15.37 -1.22
C SER A 158 -5.85 15.44 -2.68
N ASN A 159 -5.31 14.60 -3.56
CA ASN A 159 -5.65 14.54 -4.98
C ASN A 159 -6.31 13.20 -5.38
N VAL A 160 -6.83 12.44 -4.42
CA VAL A 160 -7.38 11.09 -4.66
C VAL A 160 -8.52 11.04 -5.68
N GLU A 161 -9.29 12.13 -5.83
CA GLU A 161 -10.33 12.27 -6.87
C GLU A 161 -9.78 12.16 -8.29
N ILE A 162 -8.63 12.79 -8.55
CA ILE A 162 -7.97 12.79 -9.86
C ILE A 162 -7.24 11.46 -10.08
N LEU A 163 -6.81 10.83 -8.98
CA LEU A 163 -5.96 9.63 -8.96
C LEU A 163 -6.77 8.33 -8.82
N ASN A 164 -8.10 8.38 -8.98
CA ASN A 164 -8.95 7.20 -8.83
C ASN A 164 -8.54 6.05 -9.77
N GLY A 165 -8.42 4.84 -9.22
CA GLY A 165 -8.02 3.63 -9.92
C GLY A 165 -6.54 3.56 -10.30
N GLN A 166 -5.71 4.51 -9.86
CA GLN A 166 -4.28 4.54 -10.19
C GLN A 166 -3.43 3.80 -9.16
N SER A 167 -2.34 3.18 -9.63
CA SER A 167 -1.24 2.70 -8.79
C SER A 167 -0.06 3.65 -8.97
N ILE A 168 0.38 4.27 -7.89
CA ILE A 168 1.39 5.33 -7.88
C ILE A 168 2.61 4.82 -7.13
N THR A 169 3.76 4.78 -7.78
CA THR A 169 5.01 4.43 -7.11
C THR A 169 5.73 5.67 -6.62
N MET A 170 5.96 5.74 -5.32
CA MET A 170 6.77 6.78 -4.69
C MET A 170 8.25 6.42 -4.87
N GLY A 171 8.98 7.23 -5.64
CA GLY A 171 10.41 7.03 -5.89
C GLY A 171 10.69 6.15 -7.11
N CYS A 172 11.81 5.42 -7.11
CA CYS A 172 12.17 4.57 -8.23
C CYS A 172 11.37 3.26 -8.15
N GLY A 173 10.51 3.02 -9.14
CA GLY A 173 9.77 1.77 -9.33
C GLY A 173 10.67 0.62 -9.75
N TYR A 174 11.60 0.22 -8.87
CA TYR A 174 12.44 -0.94 -9.09
C TYR A 174 11.60 -2.21 -9.04
N ASN A 175 11.17 -2.68 -10.21
CA ASN A 175 10.80 -4.07 -10.43
C ASN A 175 12.06 -4.83 -10.86
N LEU A 176 13.01 -5.03 -9.95
CA LEU A 176 14.21 -5.84 -10.23
C LEU A 176 13.87 -7.32 -10.02
N ILE A 177 13.10 -7.89 -10.95
CA ILE A 177 12.96 -9.33 -11.10
C ILE A 177 14.16 -9.76 -11.96
N LYS A 178 15.08 -10.52 -11.38
CA LYS A 178 16.15 -11.18 -12.12
C LYS A 178 15.86 -12.66 -12.17
#